data_AF-A0A5N7AVQ6-F1
#
_entry.id   AF-A0A5N7AVQ6-F1
#
_cell.length_a   1.000
_cell.length_b   1.000
_cell.length_c   1.000
_cell.angle_alpha   90.00
_cell.angle_beta   90.00
_cell.angle_gamma   90.00
#
_symmetry.space_group_name_H-M   'P 1'
#
loop_
_entity.id
_entity.type
_entity.pdbx_description
1 polymer ?
#
loop_
_entity_poly.entity_id
_entity_poly.type
_entity_poly.pdbx_seq_one_letter_code
_entity_poly.pdbx_strand_id
1 'polypeptide(L)'
;MGRYFVPFGKGSRSCIGVQLAYVLLYHTIAHLFRPGAPKLLLHETNECDVTPMRGFLFALLKRDSKGLRVIPVNGSEPTDDM
;
A
#
# COMPACT_ATOMS: atom_id res chain seq x y z
N MET A 1 -10.83 18.24 11.89
CA MET A 1 -10.66 16.95 11.17
C MET A 1 -10.51 15.71 12.08
N GLY A 2 -10.39 15.80 13.42
CA GLY A 2 -10.14 14.60 14.27
C GLY A 2 -11.36 13.86 14.83
N ARG A 3 -12.60 14.34 14.62
CA ARG A 3 -13.80 13.75 15.28
C ARG A 3 -14.24 12.42 14.68
N TYR A 4 -14.14 12.27 13.36
CA TYR A 4 -14.65 11.10 12.62
C TYR A 4 -13.56 10.22 12.01
N PHE A 5 -12.28 10.59 12.16
CA PHE A 5 -11.17 9.81 11.65
C PHE A 5 -10.71 8.78 12.69
N VAL A 6 -11.25 7.56 12.60
CA VAL A 6 -11.00 6.46 13.56
C VAL A 6 -10.55 5.16 12.89
N PRO A 7 -9.51 5.18 12.01
CA PRO A 7 -9.10 3.99 11.25
C PRO A 7 -8.62 2.83 12.12
N PHE A 8 -8.25 3.10 13.37
CA PHE A 8 -7.79 2.11 14.35
C PHE A 8 -8.70 2.01 15.59
N GLY A 9 -9.94 2.50 15.49
CA GLY A 9 -10.86 2.61 16.61
C GLY A 9 -10.49 3.72 17.60
N LYS A 10 -11.25 3.82 18.70
CA LYS A 10 -11.09 4.82 19.76
C LYS A 10 -11.48 4.23 21.13
N GLY A 11 -10.88 4.73 22.20
CA GLY A 11 -11.18 4.29 23.57
C GLY A 11 -10.41 3.03 23.97
N SER A 12 -10.86 2.35 25.03
CA SER A 12 -10.16 1.19 25.61
C SER A 12 -10.03 -0.03 24.68
N ARG A 13 -10.82 -0.08 23.61
CA ARG A 13 -10.82 -1.13 22.58
C ARG A 13 -10.19 -0.66 21.26
N SER A 14 -9.44 0.45 21.25
CA SER A 14 -8.66 0.82 20.07
C SER A 14 -7.59 -0.22 19.77
N CYS A 15 -7.15 -0.29 18.51
CA CYS A 15 -6.08 -1.20 18.10
C CYS A 15 -4.84 -1.00 18.98
N ILE A 16 -4.38 -2.08 19.60
CA ILE A 16 -3.17 -2.07 20.43
C ILE A 16 -1.89 -1.83 19.58
N GLY A 17 -1.96 -2.15 18.28
CA GLY A 17 -0.85 -2.06 17.33
C GLY A 17 -0.75 -0.74 16.58
N VAL A 18 -1.43 0.34 16.99
CA VAL A 18 -1.45 1.62 16.25
C VAL A 18 -0.04 2.14 15.95
N GLN A 19 0.85 2.12 16.95
CA GLN A 19 2.22 2.60 16.79
C GLN A 19 2.98 1.76 15.77
N LEU A 20 2.85 0.42 15.84
CA LEU A 20 3.49 -0.50 14.90
C LEU A 20 2.95 -0.32 13.47
N ALA A 21 1.64 -0.14 13.31
CA ALA A 21 1.02 0.10 12.02
C ALA A 21 1.58 1.38 11.35
N TYR A 22 1.76 2.46 12.12
CA TYR A 22 2.38 3.67 11.61
C TYR A 22 3.85 3.47 11.23
N VAL A 23 4.64 2.81 12.09
CA VAL A 23 6.05 2.49 11.78
C VAL A 23 6.16 1.72 10.47
N LEU A 24 5.34 0.68 10.28
CA LEU A 24 5.30 -0.10 9.05
C LEU A 24 4.90 0.75 7.85
N LEU A 25 3.85 1.58 7.97
CA LEU A 25 3.40 2.44 6.88
C LEU A 25 4.51 3.42 6.44
N TYR A 26 5.17 4.07 7.40
CA TYR A 26 6.28 4.98 7.12
C TYR A 26 7.47 4.26 6.49
N HIS A 27 7.87 3.10 7.01
CA HIS A 27 8.95 2.31 6.44
C HIS A 27 8.63 1.84 5.02
N THR A 28 7.43 1.32 4.78
CA THR A 28 7.00 0.87 3.45
C THR A 28 7.07 2.01 2.44
N ILE A 29 6.53 3.18 2.77
CA ILE A 29 6.58 4.36 1.89
C ILE A 29 8.05 4.78 1.66
N ALA A 30 8.86 4.85 2.71
CA ALA A 30 10.27 5.21 2.59
C ALA A 30 11.04 4.25 1.66
N HIS A 31 10.82 2.94 1.78
CA HIS A 31 11.48 1.96 0.93
C HIS A 31 11.01 2.00 -0.53
N LEU A 32 9.76 2.37 -0.78
CA LEU A 32 9.20 2.45 -2.13
C LEU A 32 9.56 3.75 -2.86
N PHE A 33 9.84 4.85 -2.15
CA PHE A 33 9.99 6.18 -2.77
C PHE A 33 11.27 6.95 -2.42
N ARG A 34 12.17 6.40 -1.59
CA ARG A 34 13.48 7.03 -1.35
C ARG A 34 14.32 7.13 -2.63
N PRO A 35 15.34 8.01 -2.69
CA PRO A 35 16.35 7.96 -3.74
C PRO A 35 16.96 6.56 -3.87
N GLY A 36 17.04 6.04 -5.10
CA GLY A 36 17.49 4.67 -5.37
C GLY A 36 16.47 3.58 -5.02
N ALA A 37 15.20 3.93 -4.78
CA ALA A 37 14.12 2.96 -4.64
C ALA A 37 13.91 2.12 -5.92
N PRO A 38 13.37 0.89 -5.79
CA PRO A 38 13.10 0.05 -6.94
C PRO A 38 12.10 0.73 -7.88
N LYS A 39 12.41 0.76 -9.17
CA LYS A 39 11.44 1.10 -10.21
C LYS A 39 10.52 -0.10 -10.41
N LEU A 40 9.22 0.13 -10.35
CA LEU A 40 8.19 -0.91 -10.43
C LEU A 40 7.27 -0.66 -11.63
N LEU A 41 6.96 -1.71 -12.40
CA LEU A 41 5.95 -1.67 -13.45
C LEU A 41 4.75 -2.52 -13.05
N LEU A 42 3.56 -2.03 -13.41
CA LEU A 42 2.31 -2.74 -13.19
C LEU A 42 2.28 -4.00 -14.07
N HIS A 43 1.91 -5.13 -13.48
CA HIS A 43 1.89 -6.41 -14.18
C HIS A 43 0.50 -7.03 -14.10
N GLU A 44 -0.18 -7.18 -15.23
CA GLU A 44 -1.49 -7.84 -15.34
C GLU A 44 -2.49 -7.42 -14.23
N THR A 45 -2.56 -6.13 -13.92
CA THR A 45 -3.38 -5.59 -12.84
C THR A 45 -4.17 -4.40 -13.38
N ASN A 46 -5.46 -4.31 -13.03
CA ASN A 46 -6.33 -3.18 -13.39
C ASN A 46 -6.90 -2.50 -12.13
N GLU A 47 -7.61 -1.38 -12.29
CA GLU A 47 -8.20 -0.63 -11.17
C GLU A 47 -9.15 -1.46 -10.29
N CYS A 48 -9.84 -2.43 -10.89
CA CYS A 48 -10.73 -3.36 -10.18
C CYS A 48 -9.99 -4.23 -9.14
N ASP A 49 -8.67 -4.40 -9.29
CA ASP A 49 -7.82 -5.18 -8.38
C ASP A 49 -7.30 -4.37 -7.19
N VAL A 50 -7.61 -3.07 -7.11
CA VAL A 50 -7.28 -2.21 -5.97
C VAL A 50 -8.50 -1.49 -5.39
N THR A 51 -9.59 -1.42 -6.15
CA THR A 51 -10.82 -0.75 -5.73
C THR A 51 -11.62 -1.64 -4.77
N PRO A 52 -11.99 -1.13 -3.58
CA PRO A 52 -12.91 -1.83 -2.68
C PRO A 52 -14.26 -2.08 -3.36
N MET A 53 -14.64 -3.34 -3.56
CA MET A 53 -15.91 -3.69 -4.22
C MET A 53 -16.92 -4.36 -3.29
N ARG A 54 -16.44 -5.01 -2.23
CA ARG A 54 -17.29 -5.74 -1.28
C ARG A 54 -16.79 -5.47 0.13
N GLY A 55 -17.68 -5.49 1.11
CA GLY A 55 -17.32 -5.28 2.51
C GLY A 55 -18.09 -6.18 3.44
N PHE A 56 -17.41 -6.64 4.50
CA PHE A 56 -18.05 -7.18 5.70
C PHE A 56 -17.34 -6.64 6.94
N LEU A 57 -16.10 -7.06 7.16
CA LEU A 57 -15.22 -6.52 8.22
C LEU A 57 -14.09 -5.64 7.65
N PHE A 58 -13.59 -5.97 6.47
CA PHE A 58 -12.60 -5.20 5.71
C PHE A 58 -13.07 -4.97 4.27
N ALA A 59 -12.46 -4.01 3.60
CA ALA A 59 -12.59 -3.82 2.17
C ALA A 59 -12.04 -5.05 1.44
N LEU A 60 -12.89 -5.70 0.63
CA LEU A 60 -12.54 -6.84 -0.21
C LEU A 60 -12.63 -6.43 -1.67
N LEU A 61 -11.69 -6.95 -2.45
CA LEU A 61 -11.60 -6.76 -3.89
C LEU A 61 -12.60 -7.65 -4.65
N LYS A 62 -12.61 -7.57 -5.99
CA LYS A 62 -13.30 -8.54 -6.86
C LYS A 62 -12.88 -9.97 -6.49
N ARG A 63 -13.81 -10.94 -6.56
CA ARG A 63 -13.55 -12.34 -6.16
C ARG A 63 -12.38 -12.99 -6.92
N ASP A 64 -12.29 -12.71 -8.21
CA ASP A 64 -11.25 -13.29 -9.08
C ASP A 64 -9.98 -12.43 -9.14
N SER A 65 -9.90 -11.38 -8.31
CA SER A 65 -8.74 -10.49 -8.28
C SER A 65 -7.51 -11.20 -7.74
N LYS A 66 -6.36 -10.98 -8.39
CA LYS A 66 -5.04 -11.39 -7.88
C LYS A 66 -4.36 -10.27 -7.08
N GLY A 67 -5.05 -9.17 -6.81
CA GLY A 67 -4.53 -7.98 -6.14
C GLY A 67 -3.55 -7.18 -7.00
N LEU A 68 -2.86 -6.22 -6.35
CA LEU A 68 -1.81 -5.41 -6.98
C LEU A 68 -0.58 -6.26 -7.28
N ARG A 69 -0.26 -6.45 -8.57
CA ARG A 69 0.95 -7.14 -9.00
C ARG A 69 1.88 -6.18 -9.73
N VAL A 70 3.16 -6.24 -9.37
CA VAL A 70 4.22 -5.41 -9.93
C VAL A 70 5.45 -6.25 -10.21
N ILE A 71 6.22 -5.85 -11.22
CA ILE A 71 7.54 -6.40 -11.54
C ILE A 71 8.61 -5.34 -11.37
N PRO A 72 9.82 -5.70 -10.90
CA PRO A 72 10.93 -4.77 -10.88
C PRO A 72 11.35 -4.43 -12.32
N VAL A 73 11.64 -3.17 -12.56
CA VAL A 73 12.36 -2.75 -13.77
C VAL A 73 13.82 -3.07 -13.52
N ASN A 74 14.32 -4.13 -14.14
CA ASN A 74 15.74 -4.44 -14.10
C ASN A 74 16.50 -3.29 -14.77
N GLY A 75 17.20 -2.49 -13.99
CA GLY A 75 18.17 -1.53 -14.50
C GLY A 75 19.44 -2.27 -14.93
N SER A 76 19.50 -2.64 -16.21
CA SER A 76 20.75 -2.57 -16.98
C SER A 76 20.57 -1.52 -18.08
N GLU A 77 20.26 -0.29 -17.67
CA GLU A 77 20.52 0.90 -18.50
C GLU A 77 21.19 1.92 -17.58
N PRO A 78 22.39 2.42 -17.94
CA PRO A 78 23.14 3.36 -17.13
C PRO A 78 22.32 4.66 -17.01
N THR A 79 22.12 5.11 -15.78
CA THR A 79 21.65 6.46 -15.51
C THR A 79 22.69 7.43 -16.05
N ASP A 80 22.36 8.08 -17.17
CA ASP A 80 23.03 9.29 -17.60
C ASP A 80 22.80 10.36 -16.52
N ASP A 81 23.89 10.99 -16.14
CA ASP A 81 23.97 12.03 -15.13
C ASP A 81 23.15 13.25 -15.55
N MET A 82 22.37 13.80 -14.61
CA MET A 82 22.01 15.23 -14.58
C MET A 82 21.97 15.72 -13.14
#